data_AF-A0A916X535-F1
#
_entry.id   AF-A0A916X535-F1
#
_cell.length_a   1.000
_cell.length_b   1.000
_cell.length_c   1.000
_cell.angle_alpha   90.00
_cell.angle_beta   90.00
_cell.angle_gamma   90.00
#
_symmetry.space_group_name_H-M   'P 1'
#
loop_
_entity.id
_entity.type
_entity.pdbx_description
1 polymer ?
#
loop_
_entity_poly.entity_id
_entity_poly.type
_entity_poly.pdbx_seq_one_letter_code
_entity_poly.pdbx_strand_id
1 'polypeptide(L)'
;MDALTWLWVIGASCLAAELFSRLPFERTVAGMMKCGSRAGWVFSSRRISDHWKETVMPAYAWCMARHTLTLALFFAALAVAIGIVLVLADAVSPEAGRFLASAPGLAASFVVATVYYVLRRRLARA
;
A
#
# COMPACT_ATOMS: atom_id res chain seq x y z
N MET A 1 19.74 -18.64 -14.93
CA MET A 1 18.49 -17.92 -14.63
C MET A 1 17.68 -17.94 -15.90
N ASP A 2 16.53 -18.59 -15.85
CA ASP A 2 15.76 -18.87 -17.06
C ASP A 2 14.93 -17.64 -17.46
N ALA A 3 14.64 -17.52 -18.75
CA ALA A 3 13.78 -16.45 -19.27
C ALA A 3 12.41 -16.41 -18.56
N LEU A 4 11.93 -17.59 -18.13
CA LEU A 4 10.70 -17.75 -17.36
C LEU A 4 10.74 -17.02 -16.00
N THR A 5 11.87 -17.05 -15.29
CA THR A 5 12.04 -16.36 -14.01
C THR A 5 11.91 -14.84 -14.17
N TRP A 6 12.52 -14.30 -15.22
CA TRP A 6 12.43 -12.87 -15.52
C TRP A 6 11.01 -12.45 -15.94
N LEU A 7 10.29 -13.30 -16.69
CA LEU A 7 8.87 -13.06 -17.00
C LEU A 7 8.01 -12.97 -15.74
N TRP A 8 8.23 -13.86 -14.76
CA TRP A 8 7.55 -13.80 -13.47
C TRP A 8 7.88 -12.54 -12.68
N VAL A 9 9.15 -12.15 -12.60
CA VAL A 9 9.59 -10.91 -11.93
C VAL A 9 8.92 -9.69 -12.55
N ILE A 10 8.93 -9.58 -13.89
CA ILE A 10 8.32 -8.46 -14.59
C ILE A 10 6.81 -8.44 -14.39
N GLY A 11 6.15 -9.59 -14.60
CA GLY A 11 4.70 -9.72 -14.43
C GLY A 11 4.24 -9.39 -13.02
N ALA A 12 4.91 -9.95 -12.01
CA ALA A 12 4.62 -9.69 -10.59
C ALA A 12 4.80 -8.21 -10.23
N SER A 13 5.90 -7.61 -10.68
CA SER A 13 6.23 -6.21 -10.40
C SER A 13 5.24 -5.25 -11.05
N CYS A 14 4.87 -5.49 -12.32
CA CYS A 14 3.87 -4.70 -13.02
C CYS A 14 2.49 -4.83 -12.36
N LEU A 15 2.08 -6.05 -11.98
CA LEU A 15 0.80 -6.29 -11.31
C LEU A 15 0.73 -5.61 -9.94
N ALA A 16 1.80 -5.72 -9.14
CA ALA A 16 1.90 -5.07 -7.84
C ALA A 16 1.86 -3.53 -7.99
N ALA A 17 2.61 -2.97 -8.93
CA ALA A 17 2.61 -1.54 -9.21
C ALA A 17 1.24 -1.04 -9.72
N GLU A 18 0.56 -1.84 -10.56
CA GLU A 18 -0.77 -1.53 -11.08
C GLU A 18 -1.82 -1.52 -9.97
N LEU A 19 -1.81 -2.55 -9.11
CA LEU A 19 -2.71 -2.66 -7.97
C LEU A 19 -2.49 -1.52 -6.98
N PHE A 20 -1.23 -1.22 -6.64
CA PHE A 20 -0.86 -0.11 -5.77
C PHE A 20 -1.37 1.23 -6.29
N SER A 21 -1.23 1.47 -7.59
CA SER A 21 -1.63 2.72 -8.23
C SER A 21 -3.15 2.88 -8.38
N ARG A 22 -3.93 1.79 -8.37
CA ARG A 22 -5.40 1.83 -8.40
C ARG A 22 -6.01 2.07 -7.02
N LEU A 23 -5.30 1.72 -5.97
CA LEU A 23 -5.77 1.89 -4.60
C LEU A 23 -5.67 3.38 -4.20
N PRO A 24 -6.72 3.98 -3.61
CA PRO A 24 -6.74 5.40 -3.24
C PRO A 24 -5.94 5.66 -1.94
N PHE A 25 -4.72 5.14 -1.83
CA PHE A 25 -3.84 5.29 -0.67
C PHE A 25 -3.68 6.76 -0.25
N GLU A 26 -3.40 7.64 -1.22
CA GLU A 26 -3.21 9.08 -0.96
C GLU A 26 -4.43 9.70 -0.29
N ARG A 27 -5.65 9.36 -0.76
CA ARG A 27 -6.90 9.88 -0.21
C ARG A 27 -7.13 9.38 1.21
N THR A 28 -6.87 8.10 1.47
CA THR A 28 -7.06 7.50 2.80
C THR A 28 -6.07 8.06 3.82
N VAL A 29 -4.79 8.22 3.43
CA VAL A 29 -3.76 8.83 4.28
C VAL A 29 -4.08 10.30 4.56
N ALA A 30 -4.48 11.07 3.54
CA ALA A 30 -4.87 12.46 3.72
C ALA A 30 -6.07 12.62 4.67
N GLY A 31 -7.07 11.73 4.56
CA GLY A 31 -8.21 11.67 5.49
C GLY A 31 -7.78 11.40 6.93
N MET A 32 -6.90 10.41 7.13
CA MET A 32 -6.33 10.08 8.44
C MET A 32 -5.59 11.28 9.05
N MET A 33 -4.70 11.91 8.27
CA MET A 33 -3.92 13.07 8.70
C MET A 33 -4.81 14.25 9.08
N LYS A 34 -5.88 14.49 8.32
CA LYS A 34 -6.87 15.55 8.61
C LYS A 34 -7.65 15.27 9.90
N CYS A 35 -8.02 14.02 10.16
CA CYS A 35 -8.67 13.65 11.43
C CYS A 35 -7.69 13.79 12.61
N GLY A 36 -6.44 13.35 12.45
CA GLY A 36 -5.41 13.49 13.49
C GLY A 36 -5.06 14.94 13.79
N SER A 37 -4.90 15.79 12.78
CA SER A 37 -4.57 17.21 12.96
C SER A 37 -5.71 17.96 13.66
N ARG A 38 -6.97 17.66 13.32
CA ARG A 38 -8.14 18.23 13.99
C ARG A 38 -8.27 17.74 15.43
N ALA A 39 -8.04 16.45 15.68
CA ALA A 39 -8.04 15.91 17.03
C ALA A 39 -6.98 16.60 17.92
N GLY A 40 -5.75 16.75 17.41
CA GLY A 40 -4.67 17.44 18.11
C GLY A 40 -4.97 18.92 18.39
N TRP A 41 -5.60 19.62 17.44
CA TRP A 41 -6.06 21.00 17.65
C TRP A 41 -7.15 21.09 18.73
N VAL A 42 -8.15 20.20 18.71
CA VAL A 42 -9.22 20.18 19.72
C VAL A 42 -8.66 19.88 21.12
N PHE A 43 -7.71 18.95 21.21
CA PHE A 43 -7.09 18.58 22.47
C PHE A 43 -6.25 19.72 23.07
N SER A 44 -5.47 20.42 22.25
CA SER A 44 -4.60 21.53 22.67
C SER A 44 -5.32 22.86 22.91
N SER A 45 -6.55 23.01 22.39
CA SER A 45 -7.31 24.26 22.52
C SER A 45 -7.80 24.49 23.95
N ARG A 46 -7.37 25.61 24.54
CA ARG A 46 -7.88 26.11 25.84
C ARG A 46 -9.29 26.71 25.75
N ARG A 47 -9.81 26.95 24.54
CA ARG A 47 -11.15 27.53 24.32
C ARG A 47 -12.27 26.49 24.39
N ILE A 48 -11.92 25.21 24.39
CA ILE A 48 -12.87 24.10 24.37
C ILE A 48 -12.94 23.52 25.79
N SER A 49 -14.16 23.36 26.31
CA SER A 49 -14.37 22.76 27.63
C SER A 49 -13.98 21.28 27.62
N ASP A 50 -13.49 20.79 28.76
CA ASP A 50 -13.05 19.40 28.86
C ASP A 50 -14.20 18.40 28.65
N HIS A 51 -15.41 18.74 29.12
CA HIS A 51 -16.61 17.95 28.85
C HIS A 51 -16.90 17.78 27.35
N TRP A 52 -16.66 18.83 26.54
CA TRP A 52 -16.80 18.73 25.09
C TRP A 52 -15.70 17.88 24.46
N LYS A 53 -14.45 17.97 24.97
CA LYS A 53 -13.34 17.14 24.50
C LYS A 53 -13.63 15.66 24.72
N GLU A 54 -14.09 15.28 25.91
CA GLU A 54 -14.45 13.88 26.22
C GLU A 54 -15.53 13.34 25.29
N THR A 55 -16.50 14.17 24.92
CA THR A 55 -17.60 13.77 24.02
C THR A 55 -17.14 13.62 22.57
N VAL A 56 -16.27 14.51 22.09
CA VAL A 56 -15.86 14.58 20.66
C VAL A 56 -14.63 13.72 20.34
N MET A 57 -13.74 13.45 21.30
CA MET A 57 -12.54 12.63 21.08
C MET A 57 -12.84 11.21 20.56
N PRO A 58 -13.87 10.48 21.05
CA PRO A 58 -14.25 9.18 20.51
C PRO A 58 -14.61 9.22 19.02
N ALA A 59 -15.23 10.30 18.54
CA ALA A 59 -15.57 10.45 17.12
C ALA A 59 -14.31 10.60 16.25
N TYR A 60 -13.30 11.34 16.72
CA TYR A 60 -12.01 11.42 16.03
C TYR A 60 -11.25 10.10 16.07
N ALA A 61 -11.26 9.40 17.21
CA ALA A 61 -10.66 8.07 17.35
C ALA A 61 -11.30 7.09 16.35
N TRP A 62 -12.63 7.11 16.23
CA TRP A 62 -13.35 6.30 15.24
C TRP A 62 -13.01 6.66 13.79
N CYS A 63 -12.90 7.96 13.47
CA CYS A 63 -12.43 8.41 12.16
C CYS A 63 -11.05 7.82 11.83
N MET A 64 -10.09 7.95 12.76
CA MET A 64 -8.73 7.44 12.58
C MET A 64 -8.70 5.91 12.49
N ALA A 65 -9.49 5.21 13.31
CA ALA A 65 -9.61 3.76 13.28
C ALA A 65 -10.14 3.27 11.93
N ARG A 66 -11.15 3.92 11.37
CA ARG A 66 -11.70 3.57 10.04
C ARG A 66 -10.68 3.76 8.93
N HIS A 67 -9.91 4.85 8.93
CA HIS A 67 -8.84 5.05 7.96
C HIS A 67 -7.71 4.02 8.12
N THR A 68 -7.33 3.70 9.36
CA THR A 68 -6.32 2.69 9.66
C THR A 68 -6.77 1.31 9.18
N LEU A 69 -8.02 0.92 9.45
CA LEU A 69 -8.60 -0.33 8.96
C LEU A 69 -8.64 -0.37 7.43
N THR A 70 -8.99 0.74 6.78
CA THR A 70 -8.99 0.83 5.31
C THR A 70 -7.58 0.63 4.75
N LEU A 71 -6.56 1.25 5.36
CA LEU A 71 -5.16 1.04 4.97
C LEU A 71 -4.72 -0.42 5.21
N ALA A 72 -5.09 -0.99 6.36
CA ALA A 72 -4.79 -2.39 6.66
C ALA A 72 -5.41 -3.33 5.62
N LEU A 73 -6.65 -3.09 5.19
CA LEU A 73 -7.29 -3.85 4.11
C LEU A 73 -6.57 -3.70 2.76
N PHE A 74 -6.07 -2.51 2.44
CA PHE A 74 -5.30 -2.30 1.22
C PHE A 74 -3.97 -3.07 1.25
N PHE A 75 -3.26 -3.04 2.39
CA PHE A 75 -2.04 -3.84 2.57
C PHE A 75 -2.33 -5.34 2.54
N ALA A 76 -3.42 -5.79 3.16
CA ALA A 76 -3.85 -7.19 3.12
C ALA A 76 -4.17 -7.63 1.68
N ALA A 77 -4.89 -6.81 0.90
CA ALA A 77 -5.18 -7.10 -0.50
C ALA A 77 -3.90 -7.19 -1.34
N LEU A 78 -2.93 -6.29 -1.12
CA LEU A 78 -1.63 -6.33 -1.79
C LEU A 78 -0.84 -7.59 -1.40
N ALA A 79 -0.81 -7.93 -0.12
CA ALA A 79 -0.14 -9.13 0.38
C ALA A 79 -0.75 -10.41 -0.19
N VAL A 80 -2.09 -10.49 -0.28
CA VAL A 80 -2.79 -11.61 -0.91
C VAL A 80 -2.45 -11.71 -2.40
N ALA A 81 -2.45 -10.58 -3.13
CA ALA A 81 -2.09 -10.58 -4.55
C ALA A 81 -0.66 -11.08 -4.78
N ILE A 82 0.31 -10.60 -3.99
CA ILE A 82 1.70 -11.04 -4.06
C ILE A 82 1.81 -12.52 -3.65
N GLY A 83 1.11 -12.94 -2.59
CA GLY A 83 1.08 -14.32 -2.13
C GLY A 83 0.57 -15.29 -3.20
N ILE A 84 -0.51 -14.93 -3.90
CA ILE A 84 -1.03 -15.71 -5.03
C ILE A 84 0.04 -15.85 -6.11
N VAL A 85 0.71 -14.76 -6.48
CA VAL A 85 1.77 -14.79 -7.50
C VAL A 85 2.94 -15.67 -7.07
N LEU A 86 3.35 -15.62 -5.80
CA LEU A 86 4.43 -16.47 -5.29
C LEU A 86 4.04 -17.95 -5.31
N VAL A 87 2.83 -18.30 -4.89
CA VAL A 87 2.33 -19.69 -4.92
C VAL A 87 2.25 -20.21 -6.36
N LEU A 88 1.75 -19.39 -7.30
CA LEU A 88 1.70 -19.75 -8.71
C LEU A 88 3.10 -19.89 -9.32
N ALA A 89 4.02 -18.99 -8.98
CA ALA A 89 5.40 -19.04 -9.45
C ALA A 89 6.13 -20.29 -8.93
N ASP A 90 5.92 -20.65 -7.66
CA ASP A 90 6.50 -21.86 -7.05
C ASP A 90 5.90 -23.14 -7.64
N ALA A 91 4.59 -23.16 -7.94
CA ALA A 91 3.93 -24.29 -8.57
C ALA A 91 4.41 -24.56 -10.01
N VAL A 92 4.75 -23.52 -10.76
CA VAL A 92 5.24 -23.64 -12.15
C VAL A 92 6.76 -23.83 -12.19
N SER A 93 7.49 -23.13 -11.32
CA SER A 93 8.96 -23.10 -11.30
C SER A 93 9.48 -22.78 -9.88
N PRO A 94 9.82 -23.80 -9.07
CA PRO A 94 10.25 -23.60 -7.68
C PRO A 94 11.47 -22.67 -7.53
N GLU A 95 12.34 -22.64 -8.54
CA GLU A 95 13.50 -21.74 -8.58
C GLU A 95 13.10 -20.26 -8.72
N ALA A 96 12.02 -19.96 -9.45
CA ALA A 96 11.52 -18.60 -9.60
C ALA A 96 10.89 -18.07 -8.32
N GLY A 97 10.13 -18.91 -7.60
CA GLY A 97 9.57 -18.57 -6.29
C GLY A 97 10.66 -18.21 -5.28
N ARG A 98 11.72 -19.04 -5.20
CA ARG A 98 12.89 -18.77 -4.35
C ARG A 98 13.63 -17.50 -4.75
N PHE A 99 13.79 -17.25 -6.06
CA PHE A 99 14.43 -16.04 -6.53
C PHE A 99 13.61 -14.78 -6.21
N LEU A 100 12.30 -14.80 -6.40
CA LEU A 100 11.41 -13.68 -6.06
C LEU A 100 11.45 -13.35 -4.56
N ALA A 101 11.58 -14.36 -3.69
CA ALA A 101 11.71 -14.18 -2.25
C ALA A 101 13.13 -13.78 -1.81
N SER A 102 14.13 -13.83 -2.71
CA SER A 102 15.52 -13.50 -2.40
C SER A 102 15.78 -12.00 -2.44
N ALA A 103 16.79 -11.53 -1.69
CA ALA A 103 17.23 -10.13 -1.70
C ALA A 103 17.50 -9.56 -3.12
N PRO A 104 18.23 -10.24 -4.03
CA PRO A 104 18.45 -9.72 -5.38
C PRO A 104 17.16 -9.69 -6.22
N GLY A 105 16.25 -10.65 -6.03
CA GLY A 105 14.95 -10.67 -6.71
C GLY A 105 14.05 -9.51 -6.26
N LEU A 106 14.06 -9.18 -4.96
CA LEU A 106 13.37 -8.01 -4.43
C LEU A 106 13.95 -6.71 -4.99
N ALA A 107 15.27 -6.58 -5.06
CA ALA A 107 15.92 -5.41 -5.66
C ALA A 107 15.57 -5.26 -7.14
N ALA A 108 15.59 -6.35 -7.92
CA ALA A 108 15.20 -6.34 -9.32
C ALA A 108 13.72 -5.96 -9.49
N SER A 109 12.83 -6.54 -8.67
CA SER A 109 11.39 -6.24 -8.69
C SER A 109 11.12 -4.77 -8.36
N PHE A 110 11.86 -4.20 -7.40
CA PHE A 110 11.77 -2.79 -7.05
C PHE A 110 12.15 -1.87 -8.22
N VAL A 111 13.24 -2.18 -8.93
CA VAL A 111 13.67 -1.42 -10.12
C VAL A 111 12.60 -1.51 -11.21
N VAL A 112 12.12 -2.71 -11.53
CA VAL A 112 11.09 -2.91 -12.56
C VAL A 112 9.79 -2.19 -12.21
N ALA A 113 9.31 -2.32 -10.97
CA ALA A 113 8.12 -1.64 -10.49
C ALA A 113 8.26 -0.11 -10.58
N THR A 114 9.43 0.43 -10.23
CA THR A 114 9.71 1.87 -10.31
C THR A 114 9.67 2.36 -11.76
N VAL A 115 10.34 1.65 -12.67
CA VAL A 115 10.36 1.97 -14.10
C VAL A 115 8.95 1.93 -14.69
N TYR A 116 8.19 0.86 -14.41
CA TYR A 116 6.81 0.71 -14.86
C TYR A 116 5.91 1.82 -14.33
N TYR A 117 6.01 2.14 -13.04
CA TYR A 117 5.23 3.21 -12.41
C TYR A 117 5.50 4.58 -13.06
N VAL A 118 6.78 4.91 -13.31
CA VAL A 118 7.16 6.15 -13.97
C VAL A 118 6.66 6.20 -15.42
N LEU A 119 6.80 5.10 -16.18
CA LEU A 119 6.30 4.98 -17.55
C LEU A 119 4.78 5.18 -17.60
N ARG A 120 4.04 4.49 -16.74
CA ARG A 120 2.59 4.64 -16.63
C ARG A 120 2.19 6.07 -16.29
N ARG A 121 2.88 6.71 -15.34
CA ARG A 121 2.58 8.10 -14.95
C ARG A 121 2.84 9.09 -16.07
N ARG A 122 3.82 8.83 -16.96
CA ARG A 122 4.05 9.64 -18.16
C ARG A 122 2.96 9.41 -19.21
N LEU A 123 2.58 8.16 -19.45
CA LEU A 123 1.52 7.81 -20.41
C LEU A 123 0.13 8.28 -19.98
N ALA A 124 -0.19 8.25 -18.69
CA ALA A 124 -1.48 8.73 -18.16
C ALA A 124 -1.58 10.27 -18.10
N ARG A 125 -0.50 11.00 -18.39
CA ARG A 125 -0.45 12.47 -18.45
C ARG A 125 -0.38 13.01 -19.89
N ALA A 126 -0.10 12.15 -20.87
CA ALA A 126 -0.11 12.47 -22.30
C ALA A 126 -1.52 12.28 -22.85
#